data_AF-A0A0G0EZ36-F1
#
_entry.id   AF-A0A0G0EZ36-F1
#
_cell.length_a   1.000
_cell.length_b   1.000
_cell.length_c   1.000
_cell.angle_alpha   90.00
_cell.angle_beta   90.00
_cell.angle_gamma   90.00
#
_symmetry.space_group_name_H-M   'P 1'
#
loop_
_entity.id
_entity.type
_entity.pdbx_description
1 polymer ?
#
loop_
_entity_poly.entity_id
_entity_poly.type
_entity_poly.pdbx_seq_one_letter_code
_entity_poly.pdbx_strand_id
1 'polypeptide(L)'
;MIKKLFSSWKLKIKKFQRGFTLVELLIVIAIIGVLAALLMANFIGVRQRARDAQRKSDLKQIQSALELYRSDLGLYPATISACGAKLTGGSPVNTYMEKIPCDPSSSYNGRNYAYWSDASSYYIAACSENSSDSQAVAYSGVPTVVKDIDTNERSCTSGYYYLVNQP
;
A
#
# COMPACT_ATOMS: atom_id res chain seq x y z
N MET A 1 -73.61 -19.01 26.11
CA MET A 1 -73.96 -19.41 24.73
C MET A 1 -73.21 -18.55 23.68
N ILE A 2 -71.90 -18.32 23.84
CA ILE A 2 -71.12 -17.35 23.01
C ILE A 2 -69.91 -18.00 22.29
N LYS A 3 -69.66 -19.31 22.46
CA LYS A 3 -68.47 -19.99 21.89
C LYS A 3 -68.56 -20.36 20.39
N LYS A 4 -69.55 -19.86 19.63
CA LYS A 4 -69.81 -20.30 18.24
C LYS A 4 -69.55 -19.24 17.15
N LEU A 5 -68.86 -18.14 17.42
CA LEU A 5 -68.70 -17.06 16.43
C LEU A 5 -67.29 -16.87 15.84
N PHE A 6 -66.28 -17.65 16.24
CA PHE A 6 -64.89 -17.46 15.77
C PHE A 6 -64.23 -18.70 15.15
N SER A 7 -65.00 -19.65 14.59
CA SER A 7 -64.42 -20.94 14.18
C SER A 7 -64.13 -21.15 12.69
N SER A 8 -64.25 -20.17 11.78
CA SER A 8 -64.09 -20.54 10.36
C SER A 8 -63.62 -19.48 9.37
N TRP A 9 -62.60 -18.70 9.71
CA TRP A 9 -61.80 -18.01 8.69
C TRP A 9 -60.41 -18.67 8.56
N LYS A 10 -60.37 -19.80 7.86
CA LYS A 10 -59.10 -20.33 7.31
C LYS A 10 -58.81 -19.62 5.99
N LEU A 11 -58.12 -18.47 6.05
CA LEU A 11 -57.52 -17.83 4.89
C LEU A 11 -56.44 -18.75 4.32
N LYS A 12 -56.75 -19.45 3.21
CA LYS A 12 -55.76 -20.17 2.41
C LYS A 12 -54.89 -19.16 1.67
N ILE A 13 -53.72 -18.86 2.21
CA ILE A 13 -52.67 -18.15 1.48
C ILE A 13 -52.18 -19.09 0.38
N LYS A 14 -52.65 -18.90 -0.87
CA LYS A 14 -52.06 -19.56 -2.04
C LYS A 14 -50.61 -19.09 -2.15
N LYS A 15 -49.64 -19.92 -1.76
CA LYS A 15 -48.24 -19.71 -2.15
C LYS A 15 -48.16 -19.87 -3.66
N PHE A 16 -48.16 -18.75 -4.40
CA PHE A 16 -47.75 -18.73 -5.79
C PHE A 16 -46.27 -19.09 -5.84
N GLN A 17 -45.97 -20.37 -6.09
CA GLN A 17 -44.62 -20.81 -6.42
C GLN A 17 -44.34 -20.36 -7.85
N ARG A 18 -43.85 -19.14 -8.01
CA ARG A 18 -43.29 -18.67 -9.28
C ARG A 18 -41.89 -19.29 -9.40
N GLY A 19 -41.73 -20.21 -10.35
CA GLY A 19 -40.41 -20.71 -10.73
C GLY A 19 -39.66 -19.65 -11.53
N PHE A 20 -38.34 -19.60 -11.37
CA PHE A 20 -37.47 -18.80 -12.23
C PHE A 20 -37.57 -19.30 -13.67
N THR A 21 -37.74 -18.39 -14.62
CA THR A 21 -37.62 -18.74 -16.04
C THR A 21 -36.13 -18.93 -16.39
N LEU A 22 -35.84 -19.84 -17.33
CA LEU A 22 -34.48 -20.04 -17.83
C LEU A 22 -33.91 -18.74 -18.42
N VAL A 23 -34.77 -17.92 -19.04
CA VAL A 23 -34.39 -16.63 -19.63
C VAL A 23 -34.02 -15.61 -18.56
N GLU A 24 -34.75 -15.54 -17.43
CA GLU A 24 -34.40 -14.67 -16.31
C GLU A 24 -33.02 -15.01 -15.75
N LEU A 25 -32.71 -16.29 -15.59
CA LEU A 25 -31.40 -16.70 -15.09
C LEU A 25 -30.28 -16.41 -16.11
N LEU A 26 -30.56 -16.60 -17.40
CA LEU A 26 -29.60 -16.36 -18.48
C LEU A 26 -29.20 -14.89 -18.58
N ILE A 27 -30.17 -13.97 -18.47
CA ILE A 27 -29.89 -12.53 -18.50
C ILE A 27 -29.06 -12.11 -17.27
N VAL A 28 -29.34 -12.69 -16.10
CA VAL A 28 -28.60 -12.35 -14.86
C VAL A 28 -27.13 -12.74 -14.97
N ILE A 29 -26.80 -13.96 -15.40
CA ILE A 29 -25.41 -14.37 -15.57
C ILE A 29 -24.71 -13.58 -16.69
N ALA A 30 -25.44 -13.18 -17.73
CA ALA A 30 -24.91 -12.33 -18.79
C ALA A 30 -24.52 -10.94 -18.26
N ILE A 31 -25.40 -10.29 -17.47
CA ILE A 31 -25.11 -8.99 -16.85
C ILE A 31 -23.94 -9.08 -15.86
N ILE A 32 -23.92 -10.10 -15.00
CA ILE A 32 -22.81 -10.33 -14.06
C ILE A 32 -21.49 -10.54 -14.82
N GLY A 33 -21.51 -11.29 -15.94
CA GLY A 33 -20.33 -11.50 -16.79
C GLY A 33 -19.77 -10.21 -17.37
N VAL A 34 -20.64 -9.34 -17.90
CA VAL A 34 -20.23 -8.03 -18.45
C VAL A 34 -19.65 -7.13 -17.36
N LEU A 35 -20.31 -7.04 -16.20
CA LEU A 35 -19.82 -6.22 -15.08
C LEU A 35 -18.48 -6.74 -14.54
N ALA A 36 -18.32 -8.06 -14.39
CA ALA A 36 -17.08 -8.66 -13.91
C ALA A 36 -15.90 -8.40 -14.86
N ALA A 37 -16.12 -8.48 -16.18
CA ALA A 37 -15.09 -8.21 -17.18
C ALA A 37 -14.57 -6.77 -17.12
N LEU A 38 -15.47 -5.78 -16.97
CA LEU A 38 -15.09 -4.36 -16.86
C LEU A 38 -14.30 -4.07 -15.58
N LEU A 39 -14.64 -4.73 -14.47
CA LEU A 39 -13.95 -4.55 -13.18
C LEU A 39 -12.52 -5.12 -13.19
N MET A 40 -12.28 -6.25 -13.86
CA MET A 40 -10.95 -6.87 -13.90
C MET A 40 -9.90 -5.98 -14.56
N ALA A 41 -10.25 -5.26 -15.62
CA ALA A 41 -9.31 -4.41 -16.38
C ALA A 41 -8.70 -3.27 -15.53
N ASN A 42 -9.45 -2.74 -14.54
CA ASN A 42 -8.99 -1.62 -13.72
C ASN A 42 -8.21 -2.03 -12.45
N PHE A 43 -8.21 -3.32 -12.09
CA PHE A 43 -7.75 -3.75 -10.78
C PHE A 43 -6.22 -3.70 -10.60
N ILE A 44 -5.45 -3.86 -11.67
CA ILE A 44 -3.98 -3.89 -11.63
C ILE A 44 -3.42 -2.51 -11.23
N GLY A 45 -3.88 -1.45 -11.89
CA GLY A 45 -3.43 -0.08 -11.63
C GLY A 45 -3.80 0.42 -10.23
N VAL A 46 -4.96 0.01 -9.70
CA VAL A 46 -5.38 0.36 -8.34
C VAL A 46 -4.43 -0.24 -7.29
N ARG A 47 -4.01 -1.51 -7.47
CA ARG A 47 -3.05 -2.15 -6.56
C ARG A 47 -1.68 -1.48 -6.57
N GLN A 48 -1.21 -1.06 -7.74
CA GLN A 48 0.07 -0.33 -7.86
C GLN A 48 0.02 1.01 -7.11
N ARG A 49 -1.04 1.80 -7.33
CA ARG A 49 -1.25 3.07 -6.62
C ARG A 49 -1.38 2.90 -5.11
N ALA A 50 -2.04 1.83 -4.65
CA ALA A 50 -2.13 1.52 -3.22
C ALA A 50 -0.76 1.22 -2.61
N ARG A 51 0.10 0.45 -3.29
CA ARG A 51 1.48 0.21 -2.86
C ARG A 51 2.32 1.49 -2.86
N ASP A 52 2.21 2.31 -3.89
CA ASP A 52 2.91 3.61 -3.95
C ASP A 52 2.47 4.55 -2.82
N ALA A 53 1.16 4.58 -2.51
CA ALA A 53 0.65 5.36 -1.38
C ALA A 53 1.23 4.86 -0.04
N GLN A 54 1.33 3.53 0.15
CA GLN A 54 1.97 2.93 1.31
C GLN A 54 3.45 3.32 1.40
N ARG A 55 4.23 3.20 0.31
CA ARG A 55 5.64 3.62 0.26
C ARG A 55 5.82 5.08 0.66
N LYS A 56 4.98 5.98 0.15
CA LYS A 56 5.02 7.41 0.51
C LYS A 56 4.78 7.60 2.01
N SER A 57 3.82 6.88 2.59
CA SER A 57 3.54 6.92 4.04
C SER A 57 4.72 6.38 4.85
N ASP A 58 5.35 5.30 4.39
CA ASP A 58 6.47 4.67 5.06
C ASP A 58 7.71 5.57 5.05
N LEU A 59 8.04 6.20 3.92
CA LEU A 59 9.13 7.18 3.84
C LEU A 59 8.93 8.37 4.79
N LYS A 60 7.68 8.85 4.94
CA LYS A 60 7.36 9.94 5.88
C LYS A 60 7.52 9.53 7.35
N GLN A 61 7.14 8.29 7.68
CA GLN A 61 7.35 7.74 9.02
C GLN A 61 8.85 7.63 9.33
N ILE A 62 9.65 7.13 8.38
CA ILE A 62 11.10 7.03 8.53
C ILE A 62 11.72 8.42 8.66
N GLN A 63 11.33 9.39 7.81
CA GLN A 63 11.76 10.78 7.94
C GLN A 63 11.50 11.31 9.36
N SER A 64 10.29 11.14 9.88
CA SER A 64 9.96 11.63 11.23
C SER A 64 10.87 11.02 12.31
N ALA A 65 11.19 9.73 12.19
CA ALA A 65 12.12 9.07 13.11
C ALA A 65 13.58 9.51 12.93
N LEU A 66 14.01 9.80 11.70
CA LEU A 66 15.34 10.37 11.43
C LEU A 66 15.49 11.77 12.02
N GLU A 67 14.44 12.59 11.96
CA GLU A 67 14.45 13.91 12.60
C GLU A 67 14.57 13.81 14.13
N LEU A 68 13.85 12.87 14.76
CA LEU A 68 14.01 12.60 16.19
C LEU A 68 15.43 12.11 16.52
N TYR A 69 15.97 11.20 15.70
CA TYR A 69 17.33 10.70 15.85
C TYR A 69 18.35 11.85 15.81
N ARG A 70 18.23 12.75 14.83
CA ARG A 70 19.10 13.92 14.71
C ARG A 70 18.91 14.90 15.87
N SER A 71 17.67 15.13 16.29
CA SER A 71 17.38 16.02 17.42
C SER A 71 18.12 15.59 18.69
N ASP A 72 18.23 14.28 18.93
CA ASP A 72 18.85 13.75 20.14
C ASP A 72 20.37 13.58 20.01
N LEU A 73 20.87 13.20 18.82
CA LEU A 73 22.27 12.82 18.61
C LEU A 73 23.09 13.84 17.79
N GLY A 74 22.43 14.89 17.29
CA GLY A 74 23.04 15.96 16.49
C GLY A 74 23.39 15.57 15.05
N LEU A 75 23.11 14.33 14.64
CA LEU A 75 23.49 13.79 13.34
C LEU A 75 22.50 12.73 12.86
N TYR A 76 22.36 12.57 11.55
CA TYR A 76 21.61 11.46 10.95
C TYR A 76 22.44 10.16 10.97
N PRO A 77 21.80 8.99 11.10
CA PRO A 77 22.52 7.72 11.12
C PRO A 77 23.23 7.48 9.78
N ALA A 78 24.43 6.91 9.82
CA ALA A 78 25.17 6.61 8.58
C ALA A 78 24.45 5.57 7.71
N THR A 79 23.75 4.62 8.34
CA THR A 79 22.94 3.60 7.69
C THR A 79 21.66 3.36 8.50
N ILE A 80 20.60 2.92 7.83
CA ILE A 80 19.41 2.38 8.49
C ILE A 80 19.50 0.85 8.53
N SER A 81 18.98 0.25 9.61
CA SER A 81 18.87 -1.20 9.71
C SER A 81 17.89 -1.76 8.68
N ALA A 82 17.91 -3.09 8.51
CA ALA A 82 16.97 -3.75 7.63
C ALA A 82 15.51 -3.52 8.06
N CYS A 83 14.59 -3.60 7.11
CA CYS A 83 13.18 -3.49 7.37
C CYS A 83 12.75 -4.58 8.38
N GLY A 84 11.82 -4.24 9.26
CA GLY A 84 11.47 -5.08 10.41
C GLY A 84 12.34 -4.86 11.65
N ALA A 85 13.53 -4.28 11.52
CA ALA A 85 14.37 -3.92 12.66
C ALA A 85 13.96 -2.58 13.29
N LYS A 86 14.51 -2.29 14.47
CA LYS A 86 14.37 -1.01 15.16
C LYS A 86 15.37 0.01 14.62
N LEU A 87 14.97 1.27 14.53
CA LEU A 87 15.92 2.38 14.42
C LEU A 87 16.33 2.80 15.83
N THR A 88 17.59 2.61 16.17
CA THR A 88 18.13 2.90 17.51
C THR A 88 19.45 3.65 17.42
N GLY A 89 19.82 4.38 18.47
CA GLY A 89 21.08 5.11 18.54
C GLY A 89 21.36 5.71 19.90
N GLY A 90 22.58 6.22 20.09
CA GLY A 90 23.02 6.85 21.33
C GLY A 90 23.56 5.87 22.38
N SER A 91 24.09 6.43 23.46
CA SER A 91 24.48 5.71 24.68
C SER A 91 24.00 6.50 25.90
N PRO A 92 23.04 5.99 26.71
CA PRO A 92 22.32 4.72 26.54
C PRO A 92 21.51 4.65 25.23
N VAL A 93 21.20 3.44 24.79
CA VAL A 93 20.52 3.20 23.51
C VAL A 93 19.07 3.65 23.58
N ASN A 94 18.69 4.63 22.76
CA ASN A 94 17.32 5.06 22.55
C ASN A 94 16.73 4.43 21.27
N THR A 95 15.42 4.21 21.26
CA THR A 95 14.67 3.70 20.09
C THR A 95 13.84 4.83 19.49
N TYR A 96 14.10 5.13 18.22
CA TYR A 96 13.43 6.19 17.46
C TYR A 96 12.32 5.63 16.55
N MET A 97 12.37 4.34 16.24
CA MET A 97 11.32 3.62 15.53
C MET A 97 11.36 2.14 15.91
N GLU A 98 10.22 1.58 16.31
CA GLU A 98 10.11 0.16 16.72
C GLU A 98 10.20 -0.82 15.55
N LYS A 99 9.74 -0.42 14.36
CA LYS A 99 9.79 -1.27 13.18
C LYS A 99 9.93 -0.42 11.92
N ILE A 100 11.08 -0.53 11.26
CA ILE A 100 11.31 0.06 9.95
C ILE A 100 10.36 -0.64 8.95
N PRO A 101 9.46 0.09 8.27
CA PRO A 101 8.57 -0.51 7.29
C PRO A 101 9.34 -1.16 6.13
N CYS A 102 8.77 -2.23 5.58
CA CYS A 102 9.29 -2.90 4.40
C CYS A 102 8.54 -2.44 3.16
N ASP A 103 9.21 -2.35 2.01
CA ASP A 103 8.54 -2.07 0.74
C ASP A 103 7.45 -3.14 0.46
N PRO A 104 6.19 -2.74 0.21
CA PRO A 104 5.07 -3.66 -0.04
C PRO A 104 5.13 -4.38 -1.41
N SER A 105 6.19 -4.21 -2.21
CA SER A 105 6.32 -4.89 -3.50
C SER A 105 6.28 -6.42 -3.33
N SER A 106 5.43 -7.09 -4.12
CA SER A 106 5.24 -8.54 -4.07
C SER A 106 6.43 -9.34 -4.61
N SER A 107 7.43 -8.65 -5.17
CA SER A 107 8.52 -9.30 -5.88
C SER A 107 9.63 -9.78 -4.94
N TYR A 108 9.75 -9.21 -3.73
CA TYR A 108 10.82 -9.56 -2.79
C TYR A 108 10.36 -9.32 -1.34
N ASN A 109 10.45 -10.37 -0.52
CA ASN A 109 10.21 -10.29 0.92
C ASN A 109 11.11 -9.23 1.55
N GLY A 110 10.55 -8.07 1.89
CA GLY A 110 11.24 -7.10 2.73
C GLY A 110 12.42 -6.38 2.07
N ARG A 111 12.22 -5.75 0.92
CA ARG A 111 13.22 -4.77 0.44
C ARG A 111 13.25 -3.59 1.40
N ASN A 112 14.47 -3.14 1.70
CA ASN A 112 14.71 -1.89 2.38
C ASN A 112 14.51 -0.74 1.40
N TYR A 113 14.12 0.41 1.91
CA TYR A 113 14.22 1.66 1.17
C TYR A 113 15.69 2.03 1.00
N ALA A 114 16.04 2.60 -0.15
CA ALA A 114 17.39 3.10 -0.39
C ALA A 114 17.62 4.30 0.53
N TYR A 115 18.72 4.31 1.26
CA TYR A 115 19.02 5.34 2.25
C TYR A 115 20.49 5.70 2.20
N TRP A 116 20.77 7.00 2.14
CA TRP A 116 22.11 7.56 2.21
C TRP A 116 22.12 8.75 3.17
N SER A 117 23.24 8.96 3.85
CA SER A 117 23.44 10.10 4.75
C SER A 117 24.92 10.48 4.80
N ASP A 118 25.20 11.78 4.95
CA ASP A 118 26.52 12.32 5.31
C ASP A 118 26.59 12.79 6.76
N ALA A 119 25.65 12.32 7.59
CA ALA A 119 25.39 12.74 8.96
C ALA A 119 24.72 14.12 9.10
N SER A 120 24.81 15.01 8.11
CA SER A 120 24.20 16.35 8.13
C SER A 120 22.94 16.47 7.28
N SER A 121 22.86 15.70 6.21
CA SER A 121 21.75 15.62 5.28
C SER A 121 21.52 14.15 4.93
N TYR A 122 20.33 13.81 4.46
CA TYR A 122 20.02 12.44 4.05
C TYR A 122 19.14 12.41 2.81
N TYR A 123 19.20 11.28 2.13
CA TYR A 123 18.27 10.90 1.08
C TYR A 123 17.67 9.55 1.41
N ILE A 124 16.35 9.45 1.31
CA ILE A 124 15.66 8.17 1.33
C ILE A 124 14.77 8.04 0.09
N ALA A 125 14.79 6.87 -0.54
CA ALA A 125 14.12 6.64 -1.80
C ALA A 125 13.38 5.31 -1.86
N ALA A 126 12.26 5.33 -2.58
CA ALA A 126 11.48 4.15 -2.92
C ALA A 126 11.20 4.11 -4.42
N CYS A 127 11.19 2.91 -5.02
CA CYS A 127 10.75 2.72 -6.39
C CYS A 127 9.24 3.02 -6.50
N SER A 128 8.86 3.88 -7.44
CA SER A 128 7.45 4.11 -7.81
C SER A 128 7.03 3.06 -8.83
N GLU A 129 5.86 2.44 -8.68
CA GLU A 129 5.32 1.58 -9.74
C GLU A 129 4.51 2.38 -10.76
N ASN A 130 3.97 3.52 -10.36
CA ASN A 130 3.22 4.42 -11.22
C ASN A 130 4.12 5.51 -11.82
N SER A 131 4.38 5.43 -13.12
CA SER A 131 5.14 6.44 -13.88
C SER A 131 4.38 7.74 -14.13
N SER A 132 3.06 7.76 -13.90
CA SER A 132 2.22 8.95 -14.05
C SER A 132 2.07 9.75 -12.75
N ASP A 133 2.75 9.38 -11.67
CA ASP A 133 2.67 10.10 -10.41
C ASP A 133 3.54 11.37 -10.44
N SER A 134 2.90 12.53 -10.25
CA SER A 134 3.57 13.84 -10.25
C SER A 134 4.66 14.02 -9.19
N GLN A 135 4.63 13.20 -8.12
CA GLN A 135 5.63 13.27 -7.04
C GLN A 135 6.82 12.34 -7.29
N ALA A 136 6.77 11.51 -8.34
CA ALA A 136 7.86 10.61 -8.67
C ALA A 136 8.86 11.31 -9.60
N VAL A 137 10.13 11.14 -9.31
CA VAL A 137 11.25 11.71 -10.06
C VAL A 137 11.85 10.62 -10.94
N ALA A 138 12.14 10.94 -12.20
CA ALA A 138 12.82 10.01 -13.11
C ALA A 138 14.21 9.67 -12.57
N TYR A 139 14.71 8.46 -12.86
CA TYR A 139 16.02 8.00 -12.44
C TYR A 139 17.13 9.03 -12.72
N SER A 140 17.09 9.72 -13.85
CA SER A 140 18.06 10.79 -14.18
C SER A 140 18.17 11.87 -13.09
N GLY A 141 17.05 12.25 -12.47
CA GLY A 141 16.96 13.25 -11.39
C GLY A 141 17.25 12.71 -9.99
N VAL A 142 17.50 11.41 -9.83
CA VAL A 142 17.90 10.83 -8.53
C VAL A 142 19.39 11.10 -8.28
N PRO A 143 19.80 11.54 -7.08
CA PRO A 143 21.22 11.71 -6.75
C PRO A 143 22.02 10.42 -6.95
N THR A 144 23.25 10.53 -7.47
CA THR A 144 24.12 9.37 -7.75
C THR A 144 24.34 8.49 -6.52
N VAL A 145 24.50 9.11 -5.35
CA VAL A 145 24.67 8.39 -4.08
C VAL A 145 23.51 7.47 -3.71
N VAL A 146 22.29 7.76 -4.19
CA VAL A 146 21.11 6.91 -3.99
C VAL A 146 21.03 5.84 -5.07
N LYS A 147 21.45 6.16 -6.30
CA LYS A 147 21.49 5.22 -7.42
C LYS A 147 22.41 4.03 -7.11
N ASP A 148 23.57 4.29 -6.51
CA ASP A 148 24.58 3.28 -6.18
C ASP A 148 24.16 2.32 -5.06
N ILE A 149 23.11 2.66 -4.30
CA ILE A 149 22.54 1.81 -3.26
C ILE A 149 21.53 0.81 -3.85
N ASP A 150 20.97 1.11 -5.03
CA ASP A 150 20.06 0.22 -5.78
C ASP A 150 20.79 -0.58 -6.89
N THR A 151 22.10 -0.36 -7.11
CA THR A 151 22.86 -0.96 -8.23
C THR A 151 23.28 -2.43 -8.05
N ASN A 152 22.93 -3.11 -6.95
CA ASN A 152 22.96 -4.57 -6.91
C ASN A 152 21.71 -5.17 -7.60
N GLU A 153 21.55 -4.79 -8.87
CA GLU A 153 20.90 -5.53 -9.96
C GLU A 153 19.38 -5.62 -10.06
N ARG A 154 18.58 -4.73 -9.42
CA ARG A 154 17.13 -4.66 -9.72
C ARG A 154 16.59 -3.23 -9.74
N SER A 155 17.12 -2.47 -10.70
CA SER A 155 16.64 -1.14 -11.10
C SER A 155 15.11 -1.11 -11.11
N CYS A 156 14.55 -0.14 -10.40
CA CYS A 156 13.11 0.15 -10.45
C CYS A 156 12.60 0.06 -11.89
N THR A 157 11.74 -0.92 -12.19
CA THR A 157 11.34 -1.24 -13.58
C THR A 157 10.59 -0.10 -14.25
N SER A 158 9.94 0.77 -13.46
CA SER A 158 9.30 1.98 -13.96
C SER A 158 10.30 3.06 -14.36
N GLY A 159 11.51 3.07 -13.78
CA GLY A 159 12.48 4.16 -13.89
C GLY A 159 12.14 5.41 -13.08
N TYR A 160 11.13 5.36 -12.19
CA TYR A 160 10.69 6.49 -11.37
C TYR A 160 10.81 6.20 -9.86
N TYR A 161 11.19 7.21 -9.09
CA TYR A 161 11.45 7.07 -7.65
C TYR A 161 10.75 8.17 -6.86
N TYR A 162 10.25 7.82 -5.68
CA TYR A 162 9.91 8.81 -4.67
C TYR A 162 11.14 9.11 -3.85
N LEU A 163 11.49 10.39 -3.76
CA LEU A 163 12.64 10.87 -3.03
C LEU A 163 12.13 11.73 -1.87
N VAL A 164 12.64 11.46 -0.68
CA VAL A 164 12.51 12.35 0.47
C VAL A 164 13.92 12.74 0.87
N ASN A 165 14.18 14.03 0.93
CA ASN A 165 15.44 14.59 1.37
C ASN A 165 15.20 15.66 2.43
N GLN A 166 16.23 15.91 3.23
CA GLN A 166 16.36 17.14 4.01
C GLN A 166 17.65 17.85 3.59
N PRO A 167 17.61 19.18 3.44
CA PRO A 167 18.80 19.99 3.19
C PRO A 167 19.77 19.92 4.36
#